data_AF-A0A6J4SQV1-F1
#
_entry.id   AF-A0A6J4SQV1-F1
#
_cell.length_a   1.000
_cell.length_b   1.000
_cell.length_c   1.000
_cell.angle_alpha   90.00
_cell.angle_beta   90.00
_cell.angle_gamma   90.00
#
_symmetry.space_group_name_H-M   'P 1'
#
loop_
_entity.id
_entity.type
_entity.pdbx_description
1 polymer ?
#
loop_
_entity_poly.entity_id
_entity_poly.type
_entity_poly.pdbx_seq_one_letter_code
_entity_poly.pdbx_strand_id
1 'polypeptide(L)'
;MPFPVRRITAAAVLLAGATVAAPASAAIVEYPRDPSGTPIAKAMARDPSLVRRAVFSALPPSSKPAAVSTTRLAGFPTHGNSFGILSTGNAKIADDKNTSTESGSESRGPAIRGARDVVIMRIDLRIPRGANCLSLDFRFLSEEFPEFVDEIFNDAFIAELGITNWDASGKEDPTITAPNNFARDTRRNPIRVNSVGDTTVSAGQARGTTFDGATRRLRASTRVKPGNRRLYLSIFDQGDRDFDSAVFMDNLRASKASSCQTGVRASS
;
A
#
# COMPACT_ATOMS: atom_id res chain seq x y z
N MET A 1 -22.31 35.07 -78.98
CA MET A 1 -21.97 33.66 -78.67
C MET A 1 -21.70 33.57 -77.17
N PRO A 2 -22.57 32.94 -76.36
CA PRO A 2 -22.36 32.81 -74.93
C PRO A 2 -21.53 31.56 -74.62
N PHE A 3 -20.48 31.72 -73.81
CA PHE A 3 -19.66 30.63 -73.27
C PHE A 3 -20.40 29.91 -72.13
N PRO A 4 -20.24 28.57 -71.97
CA PRO A 4 -21.02 27.81 -71.00
C PRO A 4 -20.47 27.94 -69.57
N VAL A 5 -21.39 28.12 -68.62
CA VAL A 5 -21.14 28.12 -67.17
C VAL A 5 -20.88 26.67 -66.71
N ARG A 6 -19.65 26.36 -66.29
CA ARG A 6 -19.31 25.10 -65.63
C ARG A 6 -19.76 25.17 -64.16
N ARG A 7 -20.72 24.32 -63.78
CA ARG A 7 -21.09 24.07 -62.38
C ARG A 7 -19.95 23.30 -61.71
N ILE A 8 -19.33 23.89 -60.70
CA ILE A 8 -18.36 23.21 -59.82
C ILE A 8 -19.17 22.63 -58.65
N THR A 9 -19.30 21.31 -58.62
CA THR A 9 -19.84 20.56 -57.48
C THR A 9 -18.77 20.52 -56.39
N ALA A 10 -18.96 21.27 -55.30
CA ALA A 10 -18.10 21.19 -54.13
C ALA A 10 -18.43 19.91 -53.34
N ALA A 11 -17.51 18.94 -53.34
CA ALA A 11 -17.59 17.78 -52.47
C ALA A 11 -17.24 18.22 -51.03
N ALA A 12 -18.22 18.14 -50.14
CA ALA A 12 -18.01 18.37 -48.70
C ALA A 12 -17.22 17.19 -48.13
N VAL A 13 -15.93 17.40 -47.84
CA VAL A 13 -15.11 16.47 -47.07
C VAL A 13 -15.50 16.63 -45.60
N LEU A 14 -16.32 15.71 -45.11
CA LEU A 14 -16.54 15.51 -43.67
C LEU A 14 -15.25 14.97 -43.07
N LEU A 15 -14.42 15.84 -42.47
CA LEU A 15 -13.38 15.40 -41.55
C LEU A 15 -14.07 14.86 -40.29
N ALA A 16 -14.24 13.53 -40.22
CA ALA A 16 -14.50 12.85 -38.97
C ALA A 16 -13.28 13.03 -38.08
N GLY A 17 -13.36 13.97 -37.13
CA GLY A 17 -12.36 14.13 -36.08
C GLY A 17 -12.30 12.87 -35.24
N ALA A 18 -11.34 12.01 -35.50
CA ALA A 18 -11.00 10.91 -34.60
C ALA A 18 -10.42 11.52 -33.33
N THR A 19 -11.24 11.63 -32.28
CA THR A 19 -10.73 11.88 -30.93
C THR A 19 -9.94 10.65 -30.52
N VAL A 20 -8.62 10.71 -30.68
CA VAL A 20 -7.73 9.74 -30.05
C VAL A 20 -7.80 10.02 -28.55
N ALA A 21 -8.62 9.26 -27.83
CA ALA A 21 -8.53 9.23 -26.38
C ALA A 21 -7.12 8.79 -26.03
N ALA A 22 -6.32 9.69 -25.45
CA ALA A 22 -5.05 9.31 -24.86
C ALA A 22 -5.32 8.21 -23.84
N PRO A 23 -4.51 7.13 -23.80
CA PRO A 23 -4.64 6.15 -22.74
C PRO A 23 -4.47 6.90 -21.41
N ALA A 24 -5.39 6.70 -20.47
CA ALA A 24 -5.22 7.19 -19.11
C ALA A 24 -3.93 6.57 -18.58
N SER A 25 -2.85 7.35 -18.54
CA SER A 25 -1.58 6.93 -17.96
C SER A 25 -1.86 6.44 -16.54
N ALA A 26 -1.32 5.28 -16.19
CA ALA A 26 -1.38 4.75 -14.84
C ALA A 26 -0.91 5.83 -13.84
N ALA A 27 -1.79 6.22 -12.92
CA ALA A 27 -1.59 7.39 -12.06
C ALA A 27 -1.12 6.95 -10.66
N ILE A 28 -0.05 6.17 -10.59
CA ILE A 28 0.70 6.02 -9.34
C ILE A 28 1.52 7.30 -9.14
N VAL A 29 1.10 8.10 -8.18
CA VAL A 29 1.71 9.40 -7.83
C VAL A 29 2.53 9.24 -6.55
N GLU A 30 3.84 9.36 -6.68
CA GLU A 30 4.80 9.35 -5.57
C GLU A 30 4.65 10.59 -4.67
N TYR A 31 4.89 10.44 -3.37
CA TYR A 31 4.92 11.54 -2.42
C TYR A 31 6.29 11.63 -1.72
N PRO A 32 6.91 12.82 -1.70
CA PRO A 32 8.20 13.02 -1.06
C PRO A 32 8.09 13.01 0.47
N ARG A 33 9.26 12.97 1.12
CA ARG A 33 9.45 12.90 2.58
C ARG A 33 8.72 13.99 3.37
N ASP A 34 8.61 15.19 2.82
CA ASP A 34 8.09 16.37 3.52
C ASP A 34 7.32 17.29 2.52
N PRO A 35 6.17 17.89 2.90
CA PRO A 35 5.67 17.99 4.26
C PRO A 35 4.80 16.83 4.75
N SER A 36 4.35 15.88 3.90
CA SER A 36 3.35 14.96 4.44
C SER A 36 3.06 13.69 3.67
N GLY A 37 2.92 12.60 4.44
CA GLY A 37 2.12 11.44 4.06
C GLY A 37 0.61 11.69 4.18
N THR A 38 0.16 12.93 4.43
CA THR A 38 -1.27 13.26 4.59
C THR A 38 -2.09 12.93 3.35
N PRO A 39 -1.64 13.23 2.11
CA PRO A 39 -2.34 12.80 0.90
C PRO A 39 -2.55 11.29 0.84
N ILE A 40 -1.53 10.49 1.16
CA ILE A 40 -1.62 9.03 1.20
C ILE A 40 -2.64 8.58 2.25
N ALA A 41 -2.52 9.11 3.47
CA ALA A 41 -3.43 8.75 4.56
C ALA A 41 -4.88 9.14 4.25
N LYS A 42 -5.12 10.25 3.56
CA LYS A 42 -6.46 10.67 3.12
C LYS A 42 -6.97 9.84 1.95
N ALA A 43 -6.10 9.48 0.99
CA ALA A 43 -6.46 8.66 -0.16
C ALA A 43 -6.93 7.25 0.24
N MET A 44 -6.36 6.68 1.30
CA MET A 44 -6.77 5.38 1.83
C MET A 44 -7.86 5.45 2.91
N ALA A 45 -8.34 6.65 3.29
CA ALA A 45 -9.36 6.81 4.31
C ALA A 45 -10.77 6.78 3.70
N ARG A 46 -11.67 5.98 4.29
CA ARG A 46 -13.09 5.97 3.88
C ARG A 46 -13.71 7.36 4.00
N ASP A 47 -13.40 8.05 5.09
CA ASP A 47 -13.75 9.43 5.35
C ASP A 47 -12.45 10.20 5.61
N PRO A 48 -12.00 11.08 4.68
CA PRO A 48 -10.77 11.84 4.84
C PRO A 48 -10.72 12.74 6.08
N SER A 49 -11.87 13.08 6.68
CA SER A 49 -11.94 13.87 7.92
C SER A 49 -11.44 13.11 9.15
N LEU A 50 -11.38 11.76 9.07
CA LEU A 50 -10.75 10.91 10.08
C LEU A 50 -9.27 11.24 10.27
N VAL A 51 -8.60 11.69 9.20
CA VAL A 51 -7.17 12.00 9.17
C VAL A 51 -6.94 13.49 9.40
N ARG A 52 -6.31 13.85 10.52
CA ARG A 52 -5.90 15.24 10.78
C ARG A 52 -4.62 15.59 10.02
N ARG A 53 -3.66 14.66 10.02
CA ARG A 53 -2.34 14.78 9.40
C ARG A 53 -1.68 13.40 9.35
N ALA A 54 -0.79 13.18 8.40
CA ALA A 54 0.22 12.14 8.48
C ALA A 54 1.62 12.66 8.12
N VAL A 55 2.62 12.05 8.73
CA VAL A 55 4.05 12.33 8.50
C VAL A 55 4.83 11.03 8.52
N PHE A 56 6.03 11.02 7.93
CA PHE A 56 6.94 9.90 8.04
C PHE A 56 7.86 10.07 9.25
N SER A 57 7.81 9.10 10.17
CA SER A 57 8.81 8.96 11.23
C SER A 57 10.11 8.34 10.68
N ALA A 58 9.98 7.53 9.63
CA ALA A 58 11.07 6.98 8.84
C ALA A 58 10.64 6.88 7.38
N LEU A 59 11.53 7.26 6.47
CA LEU A 59 11.38 7.14 5.02
C LEU A 59 12.79 7.12 4.41
N PRO A 60 13.18 6.07 3.69
CA PRO A 60 14.44 6.05 2.95
C PRO A 60 14.55 7.23 1.96
N PRO A 61 15.75 7.77 1.75
CA PRO A 61 15.94 8.98 0.96
C PRO A 61 15.82 8.79 -0.56
N SER A 62 16.03 7.58 -1.11
CA SER A 62 16.31 7.42 -2.54
C SER A 62 15.25 6.65 -3.33
N SER A 63 14.55 5.70 -2.71
CA SER A 63 13.65 4.77 -3.40
C SER A 63 12.27 5.31 -3.75
N LYS A 64 11.85 6.44 -3.15
CA LYS A 64 10.49 6.98 -3.28
C LYS A 64 9.39 5.97 -2.89
N PRO A 65 9.39 5.54 -1.62
CA PRO A 65 8.65 4.35 -1.19
C PRO A 65 7.19 4.61 -0.84
N ALA A 66 6.61 5.73 -1.26
CA ALA A 66 5.30 6.14 -0.83
C ALA A 66 4.51 6.77 -1.97
N ALA A 67 3.33 6.23 -2.26
CA ALA A 67 2.52 6.69 -3.38
C ALA A 67 1.01 6.62 -3.09
N VAL A 68 0.24 7.31 -3.94
CA VAL A 68 -1.21 7.09 -4.10
C VAL A 68 -1.44 6.59 -5.51
N SER A 69 -2.28 5.57 -5.66
CA SER A 69 -2.77 5.14 -6.96
C SER A 69 -4.26 5.40 -7.07
N THR A 70 -4.70 5.87 -8.24
CA THR A 70 -6.12 5.94 -8.63
C THR A 70 -6.49 4.89 -9.67
N THR A 71 -5.55 4.06 -10.09
CA THR A 71 -5.75 2.97 -11.04
C THR A 71 -6.02 1.68 -10.30
N ARG A 72 -7.03 0.91 -10.70
CA ARG A 72 -7.31 -0.38 -10.05
C ARG A 72 -6.12 -1.33 -10.20
N LEU A 73 -5.67 -1.87 -9.08
CA LEU A 73 -4.52 -2.77 -9.02
C LEU A 73 -4.71 -3.75 -7.87
N ALA A 74 -4.47 -5.04 -8.12
CA ALA A 74 -4.52 -6.09 -7.09
C ALA A 74 -5.76 -6.01 -6.15
N GLY A 75 -6.94 -5.71 -6.70
CA GLY A 75 -8.20 -5.64 -5.94
C GLY A 75 -8.40 -4.37 -5.09
N PHE A 76 -7.59 -3.34 -5.32
CA PHE A 76 -7.72 -1.98 -4.78
C PHE A 76 -8.11 -0.97 -5.88
N PRO A 77 -8.72 0.17 -5.55
CA PRO A 77 -9.25 0.51 -4.22
C PRO A 77 -10.44 -0.40 -3.81
N THR A 78 -10.60 -0.62 -2.51
CA THR A 78 -11.77 -1.26 -1.90
C THR A 78 -12.88 -0.27 -1.57
N HIS A 79 -12.56 1.02 -1.53
CA HIS A 79 -13.51 2.10 -1.35
C HIS A 79 -13.06 3.37 -2.09
N GLY A 80 -14.00 4.09 -2.69
CA GLY A 80 -13.66 5.31 -3.44
C GLY A 80 -12.87 5.00 -4.72
N ASN A 81 -11.99 5.91 -5.10
CA ASN A 81 -11.24 5.87 -6.36
C ASN A 81 -9.72 5.95 -6.17
N SER A 82 -9.21 5.80 -4.95
CA SER A 82 -7.79 5.87 -4.64
C SER A 82 -7.40 4.94 -3.49
N PHE A 83 -6.14 4.54 -3.44
CA PHE A 83 -5.56 3.81 -2.31
C PHE A 83 -4.10 4.24 -2.07
N GLY A 84 -3.58 3.97 -0.88
CA GLY A 84 -2.20 4.27 -0.50
C GLY A 84 -1.27 3.08 -0.75
N ILE A 85 -0.03 3.37 -1.11
CA ILE A 85 1.05 2.40 -1.27
C ILE A 85 2.21 2.84 -0.38
N LEU A 86 2.73 1.91 0.42
CA LEU A 86 4.08 2.02 0.98
C LEU A 86 4.90 0.84 0.47
N SER A 87 6.19 1.05 0.21
CA SER A 87 7.12 0.04 -0.29
C SER A 87 8.44 0.12 0.47
N THR A 88 9.27 -0.90 0.40
CA THR A 88 10.67 -0.84 0.84
C THR A 88 11.61 -0.39 -0.27
N GLY A 89 11.12 -0.32 -1.51
CA GLY A 89 11.75 0.41 -2.61
C GLY A 89 10.78 1.31 -3.36
N ASN A 90 10.64 1.18 -4.68
CA ASN A 90 9.96 2.17 -5.51
C ASN A 90 8.47 1.87 -5.65
N ALA A 91 7.65 2.69 -5.02
CA ALA A 91 6.20 2.51 -5.05
C ALA A 91 5.59 2.72 -6.46
N LYS A 92 6.27 3.39 -7.39
CA LYS A 92 5.75 3.71 -8.72
C LYS A 92 5.75 2.53 -9.68
N ILE A 93 6.63 1.55 -9.48
CA ILE A 93 6.73 0.36 -10.34
C ILE A 93 5.74 -0.74 -9.94
N ALA A 94 4.87 -0.48 -8.95
CA ALA A 94 3.99 -1.49 -8.38
C ALA A 94 3.02 -2.12 -9.41
N ASP A 95 2.71 -1.45 -10.52
CA ASP A 95 1.90 -1.95 -11.63
C ASP A 95 2.70 -2.35 -12.88
N ASP A 96 4.03 -2.30 -12.81
CA ASP A 96 4.88 -2.77 -13.89
C ASP A 96 4.73 -4.29 -14.06
N LYS A 97 5.02 -4.76 -15.27
CA LYS A 97 5.00 -6.20 -15.54
C LYS A 97 6.16 -6.85 -14.81
N ASN A 98 5.82 -7.86 -14.02
CA ASN A 98 6.81 -8.77 -13.46
C ASN A 98 7.47 -9.58 -14.60
N THR A 99 8.63 -9.12 -15.06
CA THR A 99 9.43 -9.71 -16.15
C THR A 99 10.92 -9.81 -15.82
N SER A 100 11.31 -9.38 -14.61
CA SER A 100 12.66 -9.45 -14.07
C SER A 100 12.68 -10.44 -12.90
N THR A 101 13.86 -10.92 -12.54
CA THR A 101 14.05 -11.67 -11.28
C THR A 101 14.02 -10.77 -10.05
N GLU A 102 14.31 -9.48 -10.22
CA GLU A 102 14.20 -8.44 -9.19
C GLU A 102 13.94 -7.09 -9.87
N SER A 103 13.06 -6.29 -9.27
CA SER A 103 12.76 -4.91 -9.67
C SER A 103 13.16 -3.93 -8.57
N GLY A 104 14.04 -4.38 -7.67
CA GLY A 104 14.42 -3.75 -6.43
C GLY A 104 15.03 -2.38 -6.67
N SER A 105 14.91 -1.50 -5.66
CA SER A 105 15.51 -0.18 -5.74
C SER A 105 16.18 0.21 -4.44
N GLU A 106 17.49 0.44 -4.54
CA GLU A 106 18.33 0.88 -3.41
C GLU A 106 17.76 2.12 -2.72
N SER A 107 17.20 1.87 -1.53
CA SER A 107 16.55 2.86 -0.68
C SER A 107 17.54 3.77 0.05
N ARG A 108 18.74 3.24 0.35
CA ARG A 108 19.82 3.90 1.13
C ARG A 108 19.35 4.41 2.49
N GLY A 109 18.38 3.74 3.10
CA GLY A 109 17.91 4.05 4.45
C GLY A 109 18.89 3.60 5.53
N PRO A 110 18.95 4.27 6.71
CA PRO A 110 19.63 3.70 7.85
C PRO A 110 18.87 2.46 8.34
N ALA A 111 19.58 1.50 8.93
CA ALA A 111 18.93 0.41 9.65
C ALA A 111 18.18 0.97 10.88
N ILE A 112 16.92 0.55 11.07
CA ILE A 112 16.07 0.98 12.18
C ILE A 112 15.54 -0.27 12.88
N ARG A 113 15.87 -0.41 14.18
CA ARG A 113 15.40 -1.51 15.04
C ARG A 113 15.66 -2.91 14.45
N GLY A 114 16.83 -3.10 13.85
CA GLY A 114 17.25 -4.36 13.23
C GLY A 114 16.77 -4.58 11.79
N ALA A 115 15.90 -3.72 11.26
CA ALA A 115 15.37 -3.82 9.91
C ALA A 115 16.00 -2.80 8.94
N ARG A 116 15.84 -3.06 7.64
CA ARG A 116 16.35 -2.22 6.54
C ARG A 116 15.18 -1.60 5.76
N ASP A 117 15.51 -0.54 5.03
CA ASP A 117 14.60 0.22 4.14
C ASP A 117 13.23 0.54 4.76
N VAL A 118 13.35 0.91 6.04
CA VAL A 118 12.23 1.07 6.96
C VAL A 118 11.41 2.31 6.62
N VAL A 119 10.14 2.10 6.29
CA VAL A 119 9.13 3.14 6.20
C VAL A 119 8.23 3.08 7.43
N ILE A 120 8.05 4.21 8.11
CA ILE A 120 7.11 4.35 9.23
C ILE A 120 6.24 5.59 8.98
N MET A 121 4.99 5.40 8.57
CA MET A 121 4.02 6.49 8.45
C MET A 121 3.21 6.64 9.75
N ARG A 122 3.32 7.80 10.40
CA ARG A 122 2.50 8.19 11.55
C ARG A 122 1.29 9.00 11.08
N ILE A 123 0.10 8.57 11.46
CA ILE A 123 -1.17 9.21 11.14
C ILE A 123 -1.83 9.70 12.44
N ASP A 124 -2.05 11.01 12.52
CA ASP A 124 -2.81 11.65 13.58
C ASP A 124 -4.32 11.56 13.23
N LEU A 125 -5.04 10.67 13.92
CA LEU A 125 -6.47 10.39 13.70
C LEU A 125 -7.37 11.17 14.66
N ARG A 126 -8.57 11.54 14.21
CA ARG A 126 -9.67 12.02 15.03
C ARG A 126 -10.81 11.00 15.05
N ILE A 127 -10.82 10.12 16.06
CA ILE A 127 -11.84 9.10 16.19
C ILE A 127 -13.17 9.75 16.64
N PRO A 128 -14.26 9.62 15.86
CA PRO A 128 -15.53 10.26 16.16
C PRO A 128 -16.19 9.67 17.42
N ARG A 129 -17.09 10.45 18.03
CA ARG A 129 -17.93 9.95 19.14
C ARG A 129 -18.75 8.75 18.66
N GLY A 130 -18.91 7.76 19.53
CA GLY A 130 -19.64 6.53 19.21
C GLY A 130 -18.79 5.44 18.52
N ALA A 131 -17.70 5.78 17.81
CA ALA A 131 -16.84 4.76 17.22
C ALA A 131 -16.05 3.99 18.29
N ASN A 132 -15.97 2.67 18.12
CA ASN A 132 -15.24 1.76 18.99
C ASN A 132 -14.34 0.76 18.25
N CYS A 133 -14.31 0.80 16.92
CA CYS A 133 -13.48 -0.06 16.08
C CYS A 133 -12.75 0.77 15.02
N LEU A 134 -11.44 0.57 14.89
CA LEU A 134 -10.63 1.06 13.78
C LEU A 134 -10.32 -0.13 12.87
N SER A 135 -10.50 0.05 11.56
CA SER A 135 -10.20 -0.99 10.56
C SER A 135 -9.40 -0.40 9.40
N LEU A 136 -8.56 -1.24 8.81
CA LEU A 136 -7.81 -0.96 7.58
C LEU A 136 -7.89 -2.19 6.67
N ASP A 137 -8.21 -1.99 5.40
CA ASP A 137 -8.13 -3.03 4.39
C ASP A 137 -6.75 -2.92 3.73
N PHE A 138 -6.05 -4.04 3.57
CA PHE A 138 -4.70 -4.03 3.01
C PHE A 138 -4.36 -5.33 2.27
N ARG A 139 -3.30 -5.28 1.46
CA ARG A 139 -2.62 -6.45 0.89
C ARG A 139 -1.13 -6.21 1.00
N PHE A 140 -0.41 -7.18 1.55
CA PHE A 140 1.05 -7.23 1.54
C PHE A 140 1.53 -8.00 0.30
N LEU A 141 2.55 -7.49 -0.37
CA LEU A 141 3.18 -7.98 -1.60
C LEU A 141 4.71 -8.00 -1.42
N SER A 142 5.41 -8.93 -2.06
CA SER A 142 6.86 -9.07 -1.97
C SER A 142 7.43 -9.77 -3.21
N GLU A 143 8.65 -9.40 -3.60
CA GLU A 143 9.48 -10.11 -4.58
C GLU A 143 10.27 -11.28 -3.95
N GLU A 144 10.23 -11.48 -2.62
CA GLU A 144 10.94 -12.57 -1.94
C GLU A 144 10.29 -13.97 -2.14
N PHE A 145 9.19 -14.05 -2.88
CA PHE A 145 8.42 -15.29 -3.08
C PHE A 145 8.59 -15.82 -4.51
N PRO A 146 8.66 -17.15 -4.74
CA PRO A 146 8.75 -18.24 -3.77
C PRO A 146 10.17 -18.49 -3.25
N GLU A 147 11.19 -17.80 -3.77
CA GLU A 147 12.60 -18.14 -3.67
C GLU A 147 13.12 -18.16 -2.23
N PHE A 148 12.59 -17.33 -1.34
CA PHE A 148 13.10 -17.14 0.03
C PHE A 148 12.10 -17.50 1.13
N VAL A 149 11.05 -18.24 0.78
CA VAL A 149 10.12 -18.79 1.77
C VAL A 149 10.86 -19.79 2.66
N ASP A 150 10.66 -19.68 3.98
CA ASP A 150 11.35 -20.44 5.03
C ASP A 150 12.85 -20.13 5.19
N GLU A 151 13.33 -19.02 4.63
CA GLU A 151 14.66 -18.48 4.88
C GLU A 151 14.64 -17.29 5.88
N ILE A 152 15.82 -16.73 6.16
CA ILE A 152 16.01 -15.59 7.10
C ILE A 152 15.40 -14.28 6.61
N PHE A 153 14.93 -14.26 5.36
CA PHE A 153 14.32 -13.15 4.64
C PHE A 153 12.83 -13.09 4.99
N ASN A 154 12.41 -11.97 5.59
CA ASN A 154 11.07 -11.90 6.16
C ASN A 154 10.55 -10.49 6.30
N ASP A 155 10.46 -9.80 5.17
CA ASP A 155 9.85 -8.49 5.09
C ASP A 155 8.47 -8.49 5.76
N ALA A 156 8.17 -7.40 6.46
CA ALA A 156 6.99 -7.37 7.31
C ALA A 156 6.21 -6.07 7.26
N PHE A 157 4.90 -6.21 7.39
CA PHE A 157 3.97 -5.11 7.59
C PHE A 157 3.41 -5.11 9.01
N ILE A 158 3.48 -3.95 9.67
CA ILE A 158 3.06 -3.75 11.04
C ILE A 158 2.13 -2.53 11.13
N ALA A 159 0.96 -2.72 11.77
CA ALA A 159 0.04 -1.64 12.07
C ALA A 159 -0.15 -1.49 13.59
N GLU A 160 0.38 -0.42 14.19
CA GLU A 160 0.33 -0.19 15.65
C GLU A 160 -0.52 1.03 16.02
N LEU A 161 -1.34 0.92 17.07
CA LEU A 161 -2.17 2.01 17.56
C LEU A 161 -1.62 2.59 18.88
N GLY A 162 -1.47 3.91 18.94
CA GLY A 162 -1.06 4.67 20.12
C GLY A 162 0.45 4.90 20.18
N ILE A 163 1.23 3.82 20.23
CA ILE A 163 2.69 3.83 20.25
C ILE A 163 3.22 2.86 19.18
N THR A 164 4.41 3.16 18.64
CA THR A 164 5.16 2.19 17.84
C THR A 164 6.41 1.75 18.57
N ASN A 165 6.54 0.45 18.78
CA ASN A 165 7.65 -0.17 19.51
C ASN A 165 7.94 -1.58 19.01
N TRP A 166 7.61 -1.86 17.73
CA TRP A 166 8.10 -3.07 17.09
C TRP A 166 9.63 -3.12 17.09
N ASP A 167 10.21 -4.31 17.17
CA ASP A 167 11.64 -4.58 17.18
C ASP A 167 11.93 -5.84 16.37
N ALA A 168 12.92 -5.74 15.48
CA ALA A 168 13.39 -6.79 14.58
C ALA A 168 14.91 -7.07 14.77
N SER A 169 15.50 -6.64 15.90
CA SER A 169 16.94 -6.76 16.20
C SER A 169 17.41 -8.13 16.68
N GLY A 170 16.53 -9.14 16.66
CA GLY A 170 16.87 -10.52 16.99
C GLY A 170 18.02 -11.06 16.13
N LYS A 171 18.86 -11.93 16.72
CA LYS A 171 20.05 -12.51 16.07
C LYS A 171 19.81 -13.90 15.46
N GLU A 172 18.72 -14.56 15.84
CA GLU A 172 18.26 -15.81 15.25
C GLU A 172 17.03 -15.49 14.40
N ASP A 173 16.80 -16.31 13.36
CA ASP A 173 15.70 -16.30 12.38
C ASP A 173 14.47 -15.44 12.78
N PRO A 174 14.01 -14.54 11.90
CA PRO A 174 13.65 -13.17 12.22
C PRO A 174 12.53 -13.04 13.25
N THR A 175 12.92 -12.90 14.51
CA THR A 175 11.98 -12.62 15.58
C THR A 175 11.59 -11.14 15.54
N ILE A 176 10.44 -10.84 14.95
CA ILE A 176 9.78 -9.55 15.07
C ILE A 176 8.89 -9.56 16.31
N THR A 177 9.18 -8.68 17.27
CA THR A 177 8.26 -8.39 18.37
C THR A 177 7.51 -7.10 18.06
N ALA A 178 6.18 -7.11 18.16
CA ALA A 178 5.37 -5.92 17.88
C ALA A 178 4.10 -5.91 18.75
N PRO A 179 4.23 -5.55 20.05
CA PRO A 179 3.18 -5.78 21.04
C PRO A 179 1.90 -4.99 20.78
N ASN A 180 1.98 -3.87 20.03
CA ASN A 180 0.82 -3.05 19.67
C ASN A 180 0.31 -3.31 18.25
N ASN A 181 0.89 -4.28 17.53
CA ASN A 181 0.51 -4.61 16.16
C ASN A 181 -0.88 -5.26 16.10
N PHE A 182 -1.84 -4.64 15.44
CA PHE A 182 -3.16 -5.25 15.21
C PHE A 182 -3.31 -5.89 13.81
N ALA A 183 -2.34 -5.71 12.91
CA ALA A 183 -2.22 -6.48 11.68
C ALA A 183 -1.47 -7.79 11.97
N ARG A 184 -2.14 -8.72 12.65
CA ARG A 184 -1.58 -10.00 13.09
C ARG A 184 -2.57 -11.15 12.89
N ASP A 185 -2.04 -12.35 12.68
CA ASP A 185 -2.82 -13.58 12.58
C ASP A 185 -3.43 -14.02 13.94
N THR A 186 -4.10 -15.17 13.97
CA THR A 186 -4.71 -15.73 15.18
C THR A 186 -3.69 -16.22 16.21
N ARG A 187 -2.45 -16.53 15.79
CA ARG A 187 -1.31 -16.90 16.64
C ARG A 187 -0.51 -15.67 17.10
N ARG A 188 -0.94 -14.47 16.70
CA ARG A 188 -0.31 -13.16 16.95
C ARG A 188 0.99 -12.91 16.17
N ASN A 189 1.24 -13.68 15.12
CA ASN A 189 2.35 -13.41 14.21
C ASN A 189 2.03 -12.16 13.37
N PRO A 190 3.04 -11.31 13.08
CA PRO A 190 2.87 -10.19 12.15
C PRO A 190 2.62 -10.69 10.72
N ILE A 191 2.18 -9.77 9.85
CA ILE A 191 2.15 -10.04 8.41
C ILE A 191 3.57 -9.94 7.88
N ARG A 192 4.00 -11.02 7.24
CA ARG A 192 5.36 -11.19 6.74
C ARG A 192 5.42 -12.20 5.59
N VAL A 193 6.52 -12.29 4.85
CA VAL A 193 6.65 -13.26 3.73
C VAL A 193 6.39 -14.70 4.20
N ASN A 194 7.00 -15.11 5.31
CA ASN A 194 6.84 -16.43 5.92
C ASN A 194 5.55 -16.57 6.76
N SER A 195 4.45 -15.97 6.28
CA SER A 195 3.13 -16.06 6.91
C SER A 195 2.40 -17.35 6.57
N VAL A 196 1.68 -17.90 7.54
CA VAL A 196 0.91 -19.14 7.40
C VAL A 196 -0.60 -18.91 7.38
N GLY A 197 -1.33 -19.81 6.71
CA GLY A 197 -2.79 -19.83 6.69
C GLY A 197 -3.40 -18.66 5.94
N ASP A 198 -4.27 -17.91 6.61
CA ASP A 198 -5.04 -16.82 6.00
C ASP A 198 -4.22 -15.62 5.53
N THR A 199 -2.96 -15.55 5.96
CA THR A 199 -2.00 -14.50 5.64
C THR A 199 -0.89 -14.99 4.73
N THR A 200 -0.97 -16.22 4.20
CA THR A 200 0.02 -16.77 3.26
C THR A 200 0.07 -15.96 1.96
N VAL A 201 1.29 -15.77 1.46
CA VAL A 201 1.58 -15.16 0.17
C VAL A 201 1.43 -16.17 -0.96
N SER A 202 0.97 -15.73 -2.13
CA SER A 202 0.91 -16.57 -3.33
C SER A 202 0.98 -15.73 -4.61
N ALA A 203 1.55 -16.28 -5.68
CA ALA A 203 1.61 -15.64 -6.98
C ALA A 203 0.23 -15.25 -7.53
N GLY A 204 -0.79 -16.06 -7.27
CA GLY A 204 -2.15 -15.77 -7.74
C GLY A 204 -2.73 -14.46 -7.20
N GLN A 205 -2.28 -14.01 -6.03
CA GLN A 205 -2.75 -12.76 -5.41
C GLN A 205 -1.96 -11.53 -5.86
N ALA A 206 -0.73 -11.72 -6.39
CA ALA A 206 0.14 -10.67 -6.92
C ALA A 206 -0.10 -10.36 -8.40
N ARG A 207 -1.03 -11.08 -9.05
CA ARG A 207 -1.34 -10.88 -10.48
C ARG A 207 -1.58 -9.41 -10.84
N GLY A 208 -0.86 -8.96 -11.86
CA GLY A 208 -0.93 -7.60 -12.38
C GLY A 208 -0.05 -6.60 -11.65
N THR A 209 0.80 -7.04 -10.72
CA THR A 209 1.83 -6.23 -10.08
C THR A 209 3.23 -6.71 -10.46
N THR A 210 4.25 -5.92 -10.12
CA THR A 210 5.66 -6.32 -10.29
C THR A 210 6.09 -7.40 -9.29
N PHE A 211 5.39 -7.53 -8.16
CA PHE A 211 5.73 -8.49 -7.09
C PHE A 211 5.38 -9.93 -7.46
N ASP A 212 6.15 -10.87 -6.91
CA ASP A 212 5.97 -12.31 -7.16
C ASP A 212 4.95 -12.97 -6.23
N GLY A 213 4.82 -12.48 -5.01
CA GLY A 213 3.93 -13.02 -4.00
C GLY A 213 3.07 -11.95 -3.37
N ALA A 214 1.80 -12.28 -3.08
CA ALA A 214 0.98 -11.42 -2.25
C ALA A 214 0.03 -12.20 -1.36
N THR A 215 -0.31 -11.60 -0.23
CA THR A 215 -1.41 -12.06 0.61
C THR A 215 -2.75 -11.91 -0.11
N ARG A 216 -3.76 -12.69 0.28
CA ARG A 216 -5.14 -12.30 -0.06
C ARG A 216 -5.46 -10.94 0.55
N ARG A 217 -6.51 -10.27 0.09
CA ARG A 217 -6.91 -9.01 0.69
C ARG A 217 -7.37 -9.22 2.13
N LEU A 218 -6.75 -8.50 3.05
CA LEU A 218 -6.95 -8.60 4.49
C LEU A 218 -7.63 -7.35 5.03
N ARG A 219 -8.33 -7.52 6.15
CA ARG A 219 -8.81 -6.42 6.99
C ARG A 219 -8.23 -6.58 8.38
N ALA A 220 -7.35 -5.66 8.78
CA ALA A 220 -6.91 -5.54 10.16
C ALA A 220 -7.91 -4.69 10.94
N SER A 221 -8.26 -5.09 12.16
CA SER A 221 -9.12 -4.30 13.04
C SER A 221 -8.56 -4.23 14.45
N THR A 222 -8.91 -3.18 15.19
CA THR A 222 -8.58 -3.05 16.61
C THR A 222 -9.58 -2.16 17.34
N ARG A 223 -9.74 -2.42 18.64
CA ARG A 223 -10.57 -1.58 19.51
C ARG A 223 -9.96 -0.20 19.63
N VAL A 224 -10.82 0.82 19.58
CA VAL A 224 -10.40 2.21 19.72
C VAL A 224 -11.39 2.97 20.61
N LYS A 225 -10.91 4.02 21.27
CA LYS A 225 -11.75 4.96 22.03
C LYS A 225 -11.86 6.28 21.25
N PRO A 226 -12.98 7.01 21.30
CA PRO A 226 -13.11 8.34 20.69
C PRO A 226 -11.99 9.33 21.10
N GLY A 227 -11.73 10.32 20.24
CA GLY A 227 -10.72 11.34 20.45
C GLY A 227 -9.46 11.16 19.60
N ASN A 228 -8.39 11.86 19.96
CA ASN A 228 -7.16 11.88 19.17
C ASN A 228 -6.37 10.58 19.37
N ARG A 229 -6.01 9.91 18.28
CA ARG A 229 -5.18 8.69 18.30
C ARG A 229 -4.06 8.81 17.28
N ARG A 230 -3.00 8.04 17.49
CA ARG A 230 -1.90 7.89 16.53
C ARG A 230 -1.93 6.48 15.98
N LEU A 231 -1.93 6.34 14.67
CA LEU A 231 -1.73 5.08 13.97
C LEU A 231 -0.34 5.11 13.36
N TYR A 232 0.40 4.02 13.48
CA TYR A 232 1.69 3.82 12.83
C TYR A 232 1.57 2.65 11.87
N LEU A 233 1.90 2.88 10.60
CA LEU A 233 1.97 1.85 9.57
C LEU A 233 3.44 1.72 9.19
N SER A 234 4.00 0.54 9.38
CA SER A 234 5.41 0.27 9.10
C SER A 234 5.54 -0.87 8.09
N ILE A 235 6.45 -0.70 7.13
CA ILE A 235 6.94 -1.75 6.25
C ILE A 235 8.47 -1.66 6.21
N PHE A 236 9.14 -2.80 6.16
CA PHE A 236 10.59 -2.88 6.19
C PHE A 236 11.10 -4.22 5.69
N ASP A 237 12.36 -4.22 5.29
CA ASP A 237 13.07 -5.44 4.92
C ASP A 237 13.72 -6.07 6.14
N GLN A 238 13.71 -7.40 6.17
CA GLN A 238 14.38 -8.16 7.21
C GLN A 238 15.22 -9.28 6.62
N GLY A 239 16.52 -9.28 6.95
CA GLY A 239 17.50 -10.18 6.34
C GLY A 239 18.48 -9.37 5.49
N ASP A 240 18.09 -9.00 4.28
CA ASP A 240 18.86 -8.14 3.37
C ASP A 240 18.16 -6.81 3.05
N ARG A 241 18.28 -6.32 1.81
CA ARG A 241 17.73 -5.08 1.23
C ARG A 241 17.58 -5.22 -0.29
N ASP A 242 17.62 -6.45 -0.80
CA ASP A 242 17.81 -6.73 -2.23
C ASP A 242 16.47 -6.86 -2.94
N PHE A 243 15.46 -7.42 -2.28
CA PHE A 243 14.10 -7.58 -2.82
C PHE A 243 13.13 -6.60 -2.15
N ASP A 244 12.30 -5.96 -2.96
CA ASP A 244 11.34 -4.98 -2.45
C ASP A 244 10.01 -5.64 -2.06
N SER A 245 9.42 -5.12 -0.99
CA SER A 245 8.07 -5.41 -0.56
C SER A 245 7.17 -4.18 -0.65
N ALA A 246 5.86 -4.41 -0.69
CA ALA A 246 4.86 -3.34 -0.65
C ALA A 246 3.62 -3.70 0.16
N VAL A 247 2.93 -2.67 0.61
CA VAL A 247 1.60 -2.77 1.18
C VAL A 247 0.65 -1.79 0.49
N PHE A 248 -0.40 -2.35 -0.10
CA PHE A 248 -1.54 -1.57 -0.61
C PHE A 248 -2.56 -1.43 0.50
N MET A 249 -3.07 -0.23 0.71
CA MET A 249 -3.89 0.12 1.87
C MET A 249 -5.07 0.99 1.48
N ASP A 250 -6.25 0.66 1.97
CA ASP A 250 -7.48 1.41 1.71
C ASP A 250 -8.53 1.19 2.80
N ASN A 251 -9.61 1.96 2.74
CA ASN A 251 -10.78 1.85 3.59
C ASN A 251 -10.45 1.93 5.09
N LEU A 252 -9.43 2.74 5.44
CA LEU A 252 -9.14 3.16 6.80
C LEU A 252 -10.37 3.86 7.37
N ARG A 253 -10.96 3.29 8.41
CA ARG A 253 -12.23 3.78 8.96
C ARG A 253 -12.36 3.54 10.45
N ALA A 254 -13.06 4.45 11.10
CA ALA A 254 -13.56 4.27 12.45
C ALA A 254 -15.07 4.01 12.40
N SER A 255 -15.55 2.98 13.10
CA SER A 255 -16.96 2.61 13.12
C SER A 255 -17.46 2.25 14.52
N LYS A 256 -18.77 2.27 14.69
CA LYS A 256 -19.45 1.57 15.79
C LYS A 256 -19.65 0.11 15.36
N ALA A 257 -19.11 -0.81 16.14
CA ALA A 257 -19.28 -2.24 15.95
C ALA A 257 -19.80 -2.89 17.25
N SER A 258 -20.71 -3.86 17.11
CA SER A 258 -21.17 -4.70 18.23
C SER A 258 -20.02 -5.56 18.77
N SER A 259 -19.18 -6.09 17.87
CA SER A 259 -17.90 -6.71 18.20
C SER A 259 -16.78 -6.13 17.35
N CYS A 260 -15.67 -5.78 18.00
CA CYS A 260 -14.44 -5.38 17.33
C CYS A 260 -13.34 -6.35 17.75
N GLN A 261 -13.15 -7.37 16.91
CA GLN A 261 -12.09 -8.36 17.10
C GLN A 261 -10.77 -7.78 16.59
N THR A 262 -9.74 -7.84 17.44
CA THR A 262 -8.41 -7.40 17.05
C THR A 262 -7.71 -8.50 16.25
N GLY A 263 -7.03 -8.12 15.16
CA GLY A 263 -6.33 -9.04 14.26
C GLY A 263 -6.82 -8.91 12.82
N VAL A 264 -6.34 -9.81 11.96
CA VAL A 264 -6.72 -9.86 10.54
C VAL A 264 -7.81 -10.88 10.25
N ARG A 265 -8.55 -10.62 9.17
CA ARG A 265 -9.47 -11.57 8.53
C ARG A 265 -9.54 -11.30 7.03
N ALA A 266 -10.15 -12.20 6.27
CA ALA A 266 -10.46 -11.94 4.86
C ALA A 266 -11.27 -10.66 4.70
N SER A 267 -10.89 -9.83 3.74
CA SER A 267 -11.72 -8.72 3.29
C SER A 267 -12.51 -9.13 2.06
N SER A 268 -13.83 -9.24 2.25
CA SER A 268 -14.84 -9.24 1.17
C SER A 268 -14.66 -8.08 0.22
#